data_AF-D7CNJ8-F1
#
_entry.id   AF-D7CNJ8-F1
#
_cell.length_a   1.000
_cell.length_b   1.000
_cell.length_c   1.000
_cell.angle_alpha   90.00
_cell.angle_beta   90.00
_cell.angle_gamma   90.00
#
_symmetry.space_group_name_H-M   'P 1'
#
loop_
_entity.id
_entity.type
_entity.pdbx_description
1 polymer ?
#
loop_
_entity_poly.entity_id
_entity_poly.type
_entity_poly.pdbx_seq_one_letter_code
_entity_poly.pdbx_strand_id
1 'polypeptide(L)'
;MAVSDGLRLFLLAFGVVFLSEMGDKTQITTMLLAGAKPAHLWWVGLGSALALGCASFIEVIVGTKIIARFIKPDTIRILTGIVFVALGLMLVGGMVGQIQAMKLG
;
A
#
# COMPACT_ATOMS: atom_id res chain seq x y z
N MET A 1 -20.92 -24.89 7.85
CA MET A 1 -20.63 -23.61 8.51
C MET A 1 -20.65 -22.51 7.44
N ALA A 2 -21.79 -21.85 7.27
CA ALA A 2 -21.93 -20.76 6.30
C ALA A 2 -21.25 -19.52 6.88
N VAL A 3 -19.99 -19.28 6.50
CA VAL A 3 -19.37 -17.97 6.68
C VAL A 3 -20.23 -16.98 5.89
N SER A 4 -20.85 -16.00 6.57
CA SER A 4 -21.64 -14.96 5.93
C SER A 4 -20.81 -14.26 4.86
N ASP A 5 -21.41 -13.94 3.71
CA ASP A 5 -20.68 -13.41 2.56
C ASP A 5 -19.87 -12.14 2.89
N GLY A 6 -20.36 -11.33 3.83
CA GLY A 6 -19.65 -10.18 4.36
C GLY A 6 -18.36 -10.52 5.10
N LEU A 7 -18.35 -11.57 5.92
CA LEU A 7 -17.14 -12.00 6.64
C LEU A 7 -16.10 -12.56 5.67
N ARG A 8 -16.53 -13.26 4.61
CA ARG A 8 -15.61 -13.72 3.54
C ARG A 8 -14.93 -12.56 2.84
N LEU A 9 -15.70 -11.56 2.42
CA LEU A 9 -15.19 -10.36 1.75
C LEU A 9 -14.23 -9.58 2.64
N PHE A 10 -14.57 -9.42 3.92
CA PHE A 10 -13.71 -8.78 4.90
C PHE A 10 -12.37 -9.51 5.05
N LEU A 11 -12.38 -10.83 5.28
CA LEU A 11 -11.17 -11.61 5.47
C LEU A 11 -10.29 -11.64 4.21
N LEU A 12 -10.90 -11.70 3.02
CA LEU A 12 -10.17 -11.64 1.75
C LEU A 12 -9.52 -10.27 1.54
N ALA A 13 -10.29 -9.18 1.69
CA ALA A 13 -9.75 -7.83 1.54
C ALA A 13 -8.66 -7.53 2.58
N PHE A 14 -8.91 -7.87 3.85
CA PHE A 14 -7.93 -7.74 4.92
C PHE A 14 -6.67 -8.55 4.62
N GLY A 15 -6.82 -9.82 4.23
CA GLY A 15 -5.68 -10.69 3.94
C GLY A 15 -4.83 -10.19 2.78
N VAL A 16 -5.46 -9.74 1.69
CA VAL A 16 -4.75 -9.19 0.52
C VAL A 16 -3.99 -7.91 0.87
N VAL A 17 -4.64 -6.96 1.54
CA VAL A 17 -4.01 -5.69 1.93
C VAL A 17 -2.91 -5.92 2.96
N PHE A 18 -3.17 -6.77 3.97
CA PHE A 18 -2.20 -7.10 5.01
C PHE A 18 -0.93 -7.73 4.42
N LEU A 19 -1.06 -8.70 3.51
CA LEU A 19 0.09 -9.28 2.84
C LEU A 19 0.81 -8.27 1.95
N SER A 20 0.08 -7.36 1.30
CA SER A 20 0.66 -6.33 0.45
C SER A 20 1.46 -5.29 1.24
N GLU A 21 1.04 -4.99 2.47
CA GLU A 21 1.67 -3.99 3.35
C GLU A 21 2.79 -4.60 4.22
N MET A 22 2.81 -5.93 4.38
CA MET A 22 3.81 -6.62 5.19
C MET A 22 5.21 -6.51 4.59
N GLY A 23 6.13 -5.93 5.37
CA GLY A 23 7.52 -5.72 4.94
C GLY A 23 7.72 -4.49 4.05
N ASP A 24 6.72 -3.59 3.96
CA ASP A 24 6.90 -2.34 3.26
C ASP A 24 7.95 -1.43 3.95
N LYS A 25 8.54 -0.52 3.17
CA LYS A 25 9.52 0.47 3.62
C LYS A 25 9.01 1.31 4.78
N THR A 26 7.70 1.56 4.84
CA THR A 26 7.07 2.28 5.96
C THR A 26 7.23 1.50 7.27
N GLN A 27 7.05 0.17 7.28
CA GLN A 27 7.22 -0.66 8.49
C GLN A 27 8.67 -0.65 8.99
N ILE A 28 9.65 -0.78 8.09
CA ILE A 28 11.08 -0.70 8.45
C ILE A 28 11.39 0.68 9.05
N THR A 29 10.89 1.76 8.43
CA THR A 29 11.07 3.13 8.92
C THR A 29 10.45 3.32 10.31
N THR A 30 9.24 2.81 10.53
CA THR A 30 8.56 2.87 11.83
C THR A 30 9.33 2.09 12.90
N MET A 31 9.86 0.89 12.57
CA MET A 31 10.68 0.10 13.50
C MET A 31 11.99 0.81 13.85
N LEU A 32 12.66 1.43 12.87
CA LEU A 32 13.88 2.22 13.10
C LEU A 32 13.60 3.43 14.00
N LEU A 33 12.52 4.17 13.74
CA LEU A 33 12.13 5.32 14.54
C LEU A 33 11.78 4.91 15.99
N ALA A 34 11.07 3.78 16.13
CA ALA A 34 10.73 3.21 17.43
C ALA A 34 11.97 2.76 18.22
N GLY A 35 12.95 2.15 17.55
CA GLY A 35 14.23 1.76 18.14
C GLY A 35 15.11 2.96 18.53
N ALA A 36 15.10 4.04 17.74
CA ALA A 36 15.83 5.26 18.04
C ALA A 36 15.23 6.07 19.21
N LYS A 37 13.92 5.92 19.46
CA LYS A 37 13.19 6.64 20.52
C LYS A 37 12.38 5.67 21.41
N PRO A 38 13.05 4.88 22.27
CA PRO A 38 12.38 3.85 23.07
C PRO A 38 11.34 4.43 24.05
N ALA A 39 11.53 5.65 24.54
CA ALA A 39 10.55 6.36 25.38
C ALA A 39 9.21 6.65 24.67
N HIS A 40 9.20 6.62 23.32
CA HIS A 40 8.02 6.93 22.50
C HIS A 40 7.53 5.72 21.69
N LEU A 41 7.99 4.50 22.01
CA LEU A 41 7.65 3.26 21.29
C LEU A 41 6.14 3.13 21.01
N TRP A 42 5.32 3.32 22.04
CA TRP A 42 3.86 3.24 21.94
C TRP A 42 3.25 4.35 21.07
N TRP A 43 3.79 5.57 21.15
CA TRP A 43 3.34 6.71 20.37
C TRP A 43 3.69 6.58 18.89
N VAL A 44 4.87 6.04 18.58
CA VAL A 44 5.30 5.74 17.20
C VAL A 44 4.41 4.66 16.59
N GLY A 45 4.13 3.59 17.35
CA GLY A 45 3.22 2.52 16.92
C GLY A 45 1.80 3.04 16.65
N LEU A 46 1.22 3.78 17.61
CA LEU A 46 -0.12 4.36 17.45
C LEU A 46 -0.19 5.38 16.33
N GLY A 47 0.81 6.26 16.21
CA GLY A 47 0.89 7.24 15.13
C GLY A 47 0.95 6.59 13.75
N SER A 48 1.77 5.54 13.60
CA SER A 48 1.87 4.78 12.35
C SER A 48 0.58 4.02 12.03
N ALA A 49 -0.06 3.40 13.03
CA ALA A 49 -1.31 2.67 12.84
C ALA A 49 -2.46 3.61 12.45
N LEU A 50 -2.56 4.78 13.10
CA LEU A 50 -3.55 5.80 12.76
C LEU A 50 -3.29 6.39 11.38
N ALA A 51 -2.03 6.65 11.03
CA ALA A 51 -1.67 7.14 9.70
C ALA A 51 -2.11 6.16 8.60
N LEU A 52 -1.80 4.86 8.77
CA LEU A 52 -2.22 3.82 7.83
C LEU A 52 -3.75 3.71 7.77
N GLY A 53 -4.43 3.66 8.91
CA GLY A 53 -5.89 3.57 8.97
C GLY A 53 -6.58 4.75 8.30
N CYS A 54 -6.10 5.98 8.54
CA CYS A 54 -6.61 7.19 7.90
C CYS A 54 -6.36 7.17 6.39
N ALA A 55 -5.16 6.76 5.95
CA ALA A 55 -4.83 6.65 4.53
C ALA A 55 -5.76 5.65 3.82
N SER A 56 -5.91 4.44 4.37
CA SER A 56 -6.80 3.41 3.81
C SER A 56 -8.27 3.87 3.81
N PHE A 57 -8.72 4.57 4.84
CA PHE A 57 -10.08 5.11 4.89
C PHE A 57 -10.35 6.13 3.77
N ILE A 58 -9.40 7.04 3.54
CA ILE A 58 -9.48 8.01 2.45
C ILE A 58 -9.48 7.29 1.10
N GLU A 59 -8.60 6.29 0.91
CA GLU A 59 -8.50 5.51 -0.31
C GLU A 59 -9.83 4.83 -0.67
N VAL A 60 -10.50 4.20 0.31
CA VAL A 60 -11.80 3.56 0.11
C VAL A 60 -12.88 4.59 -0.26
N ILE A 61 -12.93 5.74 0.41
CA ILE A 61 -13.91 6.79 0.09
C ILE A 61 -13.71 7.31 -1.33
N VAL A 62 -12.46 7.64 -1.69
CA VAL A 62 -12.11 8.17 -3.01
C VAL A 62 -12.39 7.12 -4.08
N GLY A 63 -11.98 5.88 -3.87
CA GLY A 63 -12.22 4.77 -4.79
C GLY A 63 -13.71 4.51 -5.04
N THR A 64 -14.51 4.44 -3.98
CA THR A 64 -15.94 4.10 -4.08
C THR A 64 -16.83 5.24 -4.52
N LYS A 65 -16.62 6.48 -4.04
CA LYS A 65 -17.51 7.60 -4.33
C LYS A 65 -17.10 8.43 -5.55
N ILE A 66 -15.79 8.57 -5.77
CA ILE A 66 -15.28 9.43 -6.83
C ILE A 66 -14.95 8.56 -8.04
N ILE A 67 -13.97 7.67 -7.90
CA ILE A 67 -13.42 6.93 -9.04
C ILE A 67 -14.48 6.00 -9.66
N ALA A 68 -15.22 5.24 -8.85
CA ALA A 68 -16.23 4.31 -9.37
C ALA A 68 -17.40 5.00 -10.11
N ARG A 69 -17.62 6.31 -9.91
CA ARG A 69 -18.66 7.07 -10.62
C ARG A 69 -18.22 7.54 -12.00
N PHE A 70 -16.92 7.80 -12.18
CA PHE A 70 -16.37 8.38 -13.41
C PHE A 70 -15.64 7.37 -14.29
N ILE A 71 -15.13 6.27 -13.71
CA ILE A 71 -14.27 5.32 -14.41
C ILE A 71 -14.84 3.91 -14.27
N LYS A 72 -14.99 3.22 -15.41
CA LYS A 72 -15.41 1.82 -15.44
C LYS A 72 -14.36 0.94 -14.74
N PRO A 73 -14.76 -0.06 -13.95
CA PRO A 73 -13.84 -0.96 -13.25
C PRO A 73 -12.81 -1.63 -14.17
N ASP A 74 -13.22 -1.98 -15.40
CA ASP A 74 -12.34 -2.62 -16.39
C ASP A 74 -11.18 -1.73 -16.81
N THR A 75 -11.41 -0.42 -16.95
CA THR A 75 -10.36 0.54 -17.29
C THR A 75 -9.32 0.61 -16.18
N ILE A 76 -9.75 0.64 -14.92
CA ILE A 76 -8.86 0.68 -13.76
C ILE A 76 -8.02 -0.59 -13.74
N ARG A 77 -8.63 -1.76 -13.95
CA ARG A 77 -7.93 -3.06 -13.97
C ARG A 77 -6.86 -3.15 -15.05
N ILE A 78 -7.16 -2.70 -16.27
CA ILE A 78 -6.21 -2.72 -17.38
C ILE A 78 -5.07 -1.73 -17.10
N LEU A 79 -5.41 -0.51 -16.67
CA LEU A 79 -4.42 0.54 -16.42
C LEU A 79 -3.46 0.16 -15.29
N THR A 80 -3.96 -0.34 -14.16
CA THR A 80 -3.12 -0.80 -13.05
C THR A 80 -2.25 -1.99 -13.45
N GLY A 81 -2.78 -2.91 -14.26
CA GLY A 81 -2.01 -4.02 -14.82
C GLY A 81 -0.84 -3.55 -15.70
N ILE A 82 -1.07 -2.58 -16.60
CA ILE A 82 -0.01 -2.01 -17.44
C ILE A 82 1.06 -1.33 -16.57
N VAL A 83 0.64 -0.54 -15.57
CA VAL A 83 1.57 0.13 -14.64
C VAL A 83 2.40 -0.91 -13.87
N PHE A 84 1.79 -1.98 -13.38
CA PHE A 84 2.50 -3.05 -12.67
C PHE A 84 3.53 -3.76 -13.55
N VAL A 85 3.18 -4.09 -14.80
CA VAL A 85 4.12 -4.69 -15.75
C VAL A 85 5.27 -3.73 -16.06
N ALA A 86 4.97 -2.46 -16.31
CA ALA A 86 5.98 -1.44 -16.59
C ALA A 86 6.95 -1.29 -15.40
N LEU A 87 6.43 -1.18 -14.17
CA LEU A 87 7.24 -1.11 -12.95
C LEU A 87 8.07 -2.38 -12.74
N GLY A 88 7.50 -3.57 -12.97
CA GLY A 88 8.19 -4.84 -12.88
C GLY A 88 9.36 -4.94 -13.86
N LEU A 89 9.15 -4.55 -15.12
CA LEU A 89 10.20 -4.50 -16.13
C LEU A 89 11.30 -3.49 -15.77
N MET A 90 10.92 -2.32 -15.26
CA MET A 90 11.85 -1.28 -14.84
C MET A 90 12.71 -1.73 -13.64
N LEU A 91 12.12 -2.50 -12.72
CA LEU A 91 12.81 -3.08 -11.57
C LEU A 91 13.80 -4.16 -12.00
N VAL A 92 13.36 -5.12 -12.83
CA VAL A 92 14.22 -6.22 -13.33
C VAL A 92 15.31 -5.71 -14.26
N GLY A 93 15.01 -4.73 -15.11
CA GLY A 93 15.97 -4.11 -16.02
C GLY A 93 17.01 -3.21 -15.33
N GLY A 94 16.96 -3.05 -14.01
CA GLY A 94 17.91 -2.23 -13.25
C GLY A 94 17.84 -0.73 -13.57
N MET A 95 16.81 -0.29 -14.31
CA MET A 95 16.65 1.10 -14.74
C MET A 95 16.49 2.04 -13.55
N VAL A 96 15.94 1.55 -12.43
CA VAL A 96 15.84 2.30 -11.17
C VAL A 96 17.23 2.72 -10.65
N GLY A 97 18.23 1.84 -10.73
CA GLY A 97 19.60 2.16 -10.32
C GLY A 97 20.30 3.13 -11.27
N GLN A 98 20.05 3.00 -12.57
CA GLN A 98 20.59 3.90 -13.61
C GLN A 98 20.08 5.34 -13.45
N ILE A 99 18.80 5.52 -13.10
CA ILE A 99 18.21 6.85 -12.86
C ILE A 99 18.80 7.53 -11.63
N GLN A 100 19.15 6.78 -10.58
CA GLN A 100 19.84 7.33 -9.41
C GLN A 100 21.28 7.72 -9.72
N ALA A 101 21.99 6.94 -10.53
CA ALA A 101 23.35 7.26 -10.97
C ALA A 101 23.40 8.54 -11.84
N MET A 102 22.41 8.76 -12.70
CA MET A 102 22.30 9.97 -13.54
C MET A 102 21.97 11.25 -12.74
N LYS A 103 21.42 11.14 -11.53
CA LYS A 103 21.17 12.30 -10.64
C LYS A 103 22.38 12.71 -9.79
N LEU A 104 23.45 11.93 -9.80
CA LEU A 104 24.66 12.13 -8.99
C LEU A 104 25.92 12.42 -9.81
N GLY A 105 25.80 12.53 -11.14
CA GLY A 105 26.84 13.04 -12.04
C GLY A 105 26.47 14.41 -12.57
#